data_AF-A0A8T8TWF7-F1
#
_entry.id   AF-A0A8T8TWF7-F1
#
_cell.length_a   1.000
_cell.length_b   1.000
_cell.length_c   1.000
_cell.angle_alpha   90.00
_cell.angle_beta   90.00
_cell.angle_gamma   90.00
#
_symmetry.space_group_name_H-M   'P 1'
#
loop_
_entity.id
_entity.type
_entity.pdbx_description
1 polymer ?
#
loop_
_entity_poly.entity_id
_entity_poly.type
_entity_poly.pdbx_seq_one_letter_code
_entity_poly.pdbx_strand_id
1 'polypeptide(L)'
;MATTRSIRSPTTCPTFTCFPRLPIEIRTMIWKHTLEPRVVELKFEYGETDIEDIQLSLYTQKGFYTEVRTPAALEVNRDSRQAALPYYELCFGSWWYPARTRFNFKLDILYLDYDISRAFPLLFGSFTDSEMAKLRYLALDTTEWCMVLYDQPGFEQKFPRFIKALQGLEELLFSFKADYWFYDSEMWGGFWDESKIKYDHIQLLESLPEVLSWIDGKDWPSMLNSHFPKLVAEKQRFVLGLRKSLTAVRYDPPLSPLPCYE
;
A
#
# COMPACT_ATOMS: atom_id res chain seq x y z
N MET A 1 46.64 -29.63 -14.04
CA MET A 1 45.43 -30.12 -14.75
C MET A 1 44.39 -29.03 -14.68
N ALA A 2 44.15 -28.33 -15.79
CA ALA A 2 43.19 -27.22 -15.88
C ALA A 2 41.90 -27.74 -16.53
N THR A 3 40.77 -27.60 -15.83
CA THR A 3 39.46 -28.05 -16.27
C THR A 3 38.81 -26.94 -17.09
N THR A 4 38.77 -27.10 -18.41
CA THR A 4 38.13 -26.15 -19.33
C THR A 4 36.62 -26.19 -19.14
N ARG A 5 36.04 -25.10 -18.65
CA ARG A 5 34.60 -24.92 -18.44
C ARG A 5 33.92 -24.75 -19.80
N SER A 6 33.12 -25.73 -20.21
CA SER A 6 32.33 -25.71 -21.45
C SER A 6 31.34 -24.54 -21.44
N ILE A 7 31.57 -23.54 -22.30
CA ILE A 7 30.66 -22.42 -22.55
C ILE A 7 29.46 -22.98 -23.32
N ARG A 8 28.30 -23.09 -22.66
CA ARG A 8 27.04 -23.42 -23.33
C ARG A 8 26.67 -22.24 -24.24
N SER A 9 26.43 -22.51 -25.52
CA SER A 9 25.88 -21.54 -26.47
C SER A 9 24.55 -20.97 -25.95
N PRO A 10 24.27 -19.67 -26.12
CA PRO A 10 23.02 -19.08 -25.65
C PRO A 10 21.84 -19.76 -26.35
N THR A 11 21.02 -20.45 -25.57
CA THR A 11 19.77 -21.03 -26.04
C THR A 11 18.90 -19.87 -26.52
N THR A 12 18.58 -19.83 -27.80
CA THR A 12 17.70 -18.82 -28.38
C THR A 12 16.34 -18.91 -27.70
N CYS A 13 16.00 -17.90 -26.91
CA CYS A 13 14.70 -17.82 -26.26
C CYS A 13 13.62 -17.74 -27.35
N PRO A 14 12.61 -18.61 -27.38
CA PRO A 14 11.61 -18.61 -28.43
C PRO A 14 10.83 -17.29 -28.40
N THR A 15 10.90 -16.52 -29.48
CA THR A 15 10.16 -15.25 -29.62
C THR A 15 8.71 -15.53 -29.99
N PHE A 16 7.75 -15.02 -29.22
CA PHE A 16 6.34 -15.11 -29.56
C PHE A 16 5.97 -14.13 -30.68
N THR A 17 5.80 -14.62 -31.91
CA THR A 17 5.55 -13.79 -33.11
C THR A 17 4.08 -13.65 -33.49
N CYS A 18 3.17 -14.34 -32.80
CA CYS A 18 1.75 -14.34 -33.15
C CYS A 18 1.02 -13.08 -32.68
N PHE A 19 1.41 -12.49 -31.54
CA PHE A 19 0.71 -11.33 -30.99
C PHE A 19 0.63 -10.14 -31.95
N PRO A 20 1.73 -9.69 -32.60
CA PRO A 20 1.67 -8.54 -33.50
C PRO A 20 0.85 -8.78 -34.77
N ARG A 21 0.52 -10.04 -35.09
CA ARG A 21 -0.28 -10.41 -36.26
C ARG A 21 -1.79 -10.30 -36.02
N LEU A 22 -2.21 -10.11 -34.77
CA LEU A 22 -3.61 -9.91 -34.43
C LEU A 22 -4.09 -8.51 -34.84
N PRO A 23 -5.36 -8.36 -35.27
CA PRO A 23 -5.97 -7.04 -35.48
C PRO A 23 -5.82 -6.14 -34.24
N ILE A 24 -5.71 -4.83 -34.45
CA ILE A 24 -5.44 -3.86 -33.38
C ILE A 24 -6.53 -3.88 -32.31
N GLU A 25 -7.77 -4.14 -32.68
CA GLU A 25 -8.93 -4.26 -31.80
C GLU A 25 -8.74 -5.42 -30.82
N ILE A 26 -8.31 -6.58 -31.33
CA ILE A 26 -8.06 -7.76 -30.51
C ILE A 26 -6.87 -7.53 -29.58
N ARG A 27 -5.78 -6.94 -30.08
CA ARG A 27 -4.62 -6.60 -29.24
C ARG A 27 -5.00 -5.63 -28.13
N THR A 28 -5.81 -4.62 -28.44
CA THR A 28 -6.35 -3.66 -27.47
C THR A 28 -7.24 -4.34 -26.44
N MET A 29 -8.11 -5.26 -26.86
CA MET A 29 -8.92 -6.06 -25.94
C MET A 29 -8.05 -6.89 -25.00
N ILE A 30 -7.02 -7.56 -25.52
CA ILE A 30 -6.09 -8.34 -24.69
C ILE A 30 -5.45 -7.45 -23.64
N TRP A 31 -4.86 -6.31 -24.02
CA TRP A 31 -4.24 -5.37 -23.06
C TRP A 31 -5.21 -4.82 -22.02
N LYS A 32 -6.48 -4.59 -22.38
CA LYS A 32 -7.51 -4.19 -21.41
C LYS A 32 -7.81 -5.27 -20.39
N HIS A 33 -7.69 -6.54 -20.76
CA HIS A 33 -7.92 -7.69 -19.87
C HIS A 33 -6.67 -8.03 -19.04
N THR A 34 -5.51 -7.43 -19.31
CA THR A 34 -4.32 -7.55 -18.44
C THR A 34 -4.27 -6.51 -17.33
N LEU A 35 -5.29 -5.65 -17.19
CA LEU A 35 -5.35 -4.68 -16.10
C LEU A 35 -5.73 -5.41 -14.80
N GLU A 36 -4.92 -5.26 -13.77
CA GLU A 36 -5.08 -5.95 -12.49
C GLU A 36 -5.30 -4.94 -11.35
N PRO A 37 -6.17 -5.25 -10.37
CA PRO A 37 -6.27 -4.49 -9.12
C PRO A 37 -4.94 -4.46 -8.37
N ARG A 38 -4.65 -3.33 -7.71
CA ARG A 38 -3.50 -3.18 -6.82
C ARG A 38 -3.78 -2.17 -5.71
N VAL A 39 -2.99 -2.27 -4.66
CA VAL A 39 -2.99 -1.32 -3.54
C VAL A 39 -1.96 -0.24 -3.85
N VAL A 40 -2.40 1.02 -3.95
CA VAL A 40 -1.55 2.18 -4.20
C VAL A 40 -1.37 2.93 -2.90
N GLU A 41 -0.25 2.68 -2.23
CA GLU A 41 0.17 3.45 -1.06
C GLU A 41 0.58 4.85 -1.48
N LEU A 42 -0.08 5.85 -0.92
CA LEU A 42 0.27 7.25 -1.12
C LEU A 42 1.18 7.71 0.03
N LYS A 43 2.31 8.31 -0.32
CA LYS A 43 3.29 8.89 0.58
C LYS A 43 3.34 10.40 0.39
N PHE A 44 3.81 11.11 1.41
CA PHE A 44 4.08 12.53 1.35
C PHE A 44 5.51 12.79 1.82
N GLU A 45 6.26 13.57 1.05
CA GLU A 45 7.60 14.00 1.47
C GLU A 45 7.42 15.18 2.43
N TYR A 46 7.88 15.03 3.67
CA TYR A 46 7.96 16.10 4.65
C TYR A 46 9.33 16.78 4.56
N GLY A 47 9.37 18.11 4.65
CA GLY A 47 10.64 18.82 4.69
C GLY A 47 11.29 18.61 6.05
N GLU A 48 12.60 18.35 6.06
CA GLU A 48 13.37 18.37 7.29
C GLU A 48 13.34 19.80 7.85
N THR A 49 12.79 19.97 9.05
CA THR A 49 12.97 21.17 9.86
C THR A 49 13.66 20.74 11.14
N ASP A 50 14.79 21.37 11.48
CA ASP A 50 15.61 21.12 12.68
C ASP A 50 14.88 21.39 14.03
N ILE A 51 13.55 21.49 14.01
CA ILE A 51 12.72 21.80 15.17
C ILE A 51 11.92 20.53 15.48
N GLU A 52 12.01 20.06 16.72
CA GLU A 52 11.32 18.87 17.25
C GLU A 52 9.79 18.90 17.01
N ASP A 53 9.24 20.09 16.76
CA ASP A 53 7.92 20.28 16.18
C ASP A 53 7.99 20.19 14.64
N ILE A 54 7.91 18.98 14.09
CA ILE A 54 7.81 18.74 12.65
C ILE A 54 6.49 19.33 12.13
N GLN A 55 6.51 20.62 11.84
CA GLN A 55 5.46 21.33 11.13
C GLN A 55 5.46 20.81 9.69
N LEU A 56 4.27 20.63 9.09
CA LEU A 56 4.15 20.22 7.68
C LEU A 56 4.86 21.23 6.78
N SER A 57 6.14 21.00 6.47
CA SER A 57 6.92 21.89 5.64
C SER A 57 6.50 21.70 4.19
N LEU A 58 5.86 22.72 3.62
CA LEU A 58 5.45 22.75 2.21
C LEU A 58 6.64 23.03 1.27
N TYR A 59 7.87 22.99 1.77
CA TYR A 59 9.09 23.20 0.98
C TYR A 59 9.67 21.90 0.43
N THR A 60 8.85 20.88 0.19
CA THR A 60 9.30 19.60 -0.37
C THR A 60 9.30 19.57 -1.89
N GLN A 61 10.10 18.67 -2.48
CA GLN A 61 10.26 18.60 -3.94
C GLN A 61 9.25 17.65 -4.59
N LYS A 62 8.71 16.69 -3.83
CA LYS A 62 7.87 15.62 -4.37
C LYS A 62 6.38 15.79 -4.13
N GLY A 63 5.95 16.39 -3.02
CA GLY A 63 4.54 16.41 -2.63
C GLY A 63 4.00 14.99 -2.39
N PHE A 64 2.80 14.70 -2.91
CA PHE A 64 2.23 13.34 -2.89
C PHE A 64 2.85 12.46 -3.97
N TYR A 65 3.28 11.27 -3.58
CA TYR A 65 3.88 10.30 -4.49
C TYR A 65 3.56 8.85 -4.09
N THR A 66 3.91 7.90 -4.94
CA THR A 66 3.86 6.48 -4.62
C THR A 66 5.15 5.81 -5.06
N GLU A 67 5.59 4.82 -4.30
CA GLU A 67 6.66 3.89 -4.69
C GLU A 67 6.10 2.60 -5.31
N VAL A 68 4.77 2.43 -5.28
CA VAL A 68 4.12 1.29 -5.88
C VAL A 68 4.41 1.28 -7.38
N ARG A 69 4.90 0.14 -7.85
CA ARG A 69 5.31 -0.03 -9.24
C ARG A 69 4.21 0.40 -10.21
N THR A 70 4.61 1.09 -11.27
CA THR A 70 3.72 1.42 -12.40
C THR A 70 3.08 0.13 -12.94
N PRO A 71 1.78 0.14 -13.27
CA PRO A 71 1.10 -1.03 -13.83
C PRO A 71 1.88 -1.59 -15.02
N ALA A 72 2.08 -2.91 -15.04
CA ALA A 72 2.85 -3.56 -16.10
C ALA A 72 2.35 -3.16 -17.50
N ALA A 73 1.03 -3.05 -17.67
CA ALA A 73 0.41 -2.64 -18.93
C ALA A 73 0.84 -1.25 -19.44
N LEU A 74 1.37 -0.36 -18.59
CA LEU A 74 1.93 0.93 -19.01
C LEU A 74 3.43 0.87 -19.37
N GLU A 75 4.11 -0.22 -19.04
CA GLU A 75 5.56 -0.42 -19.21
C GLU A 75 5.93 -1.35 -20.36
N VAL A 76 5.08 -2.34 -20.73
CA VAL A 76 5.46 -3.40 -21.69
C VAL A 76 5.87 -2.87 -23.07
N ASN A 77 4.98 -2.16 -23.76
CA ASN A 77 5.22 -1.60 -25.10
C ASN A 77 4.23 -0.46 -25.41
N ARG A 78 4.36 0.14 -26.59
CA ARG A 78 3.52 1.29 -27.02
C ARG A 78 2.04 0.94 -27.11
N ASP A 79 1.71 -0.22 -27.68
CA ASP A 79 0.32 -0.66 -27.87
C ASP A 79 -0.38 -0.90 -26.52
N SER A 80 0.33 -1.57 -25.61
CA SER A 80 -0.12 -1.81 -24.24
C SER A 80 -0.36 -0.49 -23.51
N ARG A 81 0.61 0.43 -23.58
CA ARG A 81 0.48 1.76 -22.96
C ARG A 81 -0.72 2.51 -23.52
N GLN A 82 -0.92 2.52 -24.84
CA GLN A 82 -2.05 3.21 -25.47
C GLN A 82 -3.39 2.60 -25.06
N ALA A 83 -3.46 1.29 -24.89
CA ALA A 83 -4.68 0.61 -24.42
C ALA A 83 -4.98 0.87 -22.93
N ALA A 84 -3.94 0.98 -22.09
CA ALA A 84 -4.09 1.14 -20.65
C ALA A 84 -4.24 2.60 -20.18
N LEU A 85 -3.59 3.56 -20.85
CA LEU A 85 -3.54 4.96 -20.42
C LEU A 85 -4.91 5.61 -20.15
N PRO A 86 -5.98 5.34 -20.93
CA PRO A 86 -7.31 5.90 -20.66
C PRO A 86 -7.93 5.47 -19.32
N TYR A 87 -7.44 4.38 -18.72
CA TYR A 87 -7.92 3.86 -17.43
C TYR A 87 -7.09 4.33 -16.24
N TYR A 88 -5.91 4.89 -16.48
CA TYR A 88 -4.97 5.33 -15.44
C TYR A 88 -4.73 6.84 -15.54
N GLU A 89 -5.57 7.61 -14.86
CA GLU A 89 -5.46 9.07 -14.77
C GLU A 89 -4.27 9.46 -13.87
N LEU A 90 -3.70 10.66 -14.06
CA LEU A 90 -2.75 11.22 -13.10
C LEU A 90 -3.56 11.90 -12.01
N CYS A 91 -3.38 11.45 -10.76
CA CYS A 91 -4.19 11.86 -9.62
C CYS A 91 -3.31 12.32 -8.43
N PHE A 92 -4.00 12.85 -7.42
CA PHE A 92 -3.47 13.22 -6.11
C PHE A 92 -2.44 14.34 -6.16
N GLY A 93 -2.64 15.30 -7.07
CA GLY A 93 -1.92 16.56 -7.04
C GLY A 93 -2.45 17.49 -5.95
N SER A 94 -1.79 18.62 -5.77
CA SER A 94 -2.27 19.75 -4.97
C SER A 94 -2.01 21.05 -5.70
N TRP A 95 -2.41 22.17 -5.10
CA TRP A 95 -2.06 23.50 -5.61
C TRP A 95 -0.54 23.69 -5.75
N TRP A 96 0.25 23.05 -4.88
CA TRP A 96 1.69 23.19 -4.80
C TRP A 96 2.44 22.12 -5.59
N TYR A 97 1.82 20.97 -5.81
CA TYR A 97 2.49 19.80 -6.41
C TYR A 97 1.67 19.19 -7.54
N PRO A 98 2.27 18.94 -8.71
CA PRO A 98 1.55 18.31 -9.80
C PRO A 98 1.17 16.87 -9.44
N ALA A 99 0.07 16.38 -10.01
CA ALA A 99 -0.32 14.97 -9.90
C ALA A 99 0.73 14.05 -10.55
N ARG A 100 1.20 13.03 -9.83
CA ARG A 100 2.26 12.12 -10.27
C ARG A 100 1.85 10.65 -10.27
N THR A 101 0.79 10.31 -9.55
CA THR A 101 0.38 8.92 -9.36
C THR A 101 -0.62 8.53 -10.44
N ARG A 102 -0.27 7.51 -11.24
CA ARG A 102 -1.21 6.87 -12.16
C ARG A 102 -2.17 6.00 -11.36
N PHE A 103 -3.47 6.28 -11.42
CA PHE A 103 -4.48 5.60 -10.62
C PHE A 103 -5.68 5.17 -11.47
N ASN A 104 -6.14 3.94 -11.28
CA ASN A 104 -7.35 3.42 -11.92
C ASN A 104 -8.47 3.34 -10.90
N PHE A 105 -9.38 4.32 -10.91
CA PHE A 105 -10.49 4.43 -9.98
C PHE A 105 -11.43 3.21 -9.90
N LYS A 106 -11.45 2.37 -10.93
CA LYS A 106 -12.29 1.17 -10.96
C LYS A 106 -11.62 -0.05 -10.33
N LEU A 107 -10.29 -0.10 -10.26
CA LEU A 107 -9.54 -1.29 -9.86
C LEU A 107 -8.60 -1.05 -8.68
N ASP A 108 -7.97 0.12 -8.61
CA ASP A 108 -6.95 0.43 -7.62
C ASP A 108 -7.60 0.80 -6.28
N ILE A 109 -6.94 0.39 -5.20
CA ILE A 109 -7.28 0.77 -3.82
C ILE A 109 -6.29 1.86 -3.40
N LEU A 110 -6.78 3.03 -3.02
CA LEU A 110 -5.93 4.07 -2.42
C LEU A 110 -5.64 3.66 -0.97
N TYR A 111 -4.38 3.49 -0.63
CA TYR A 111 -3.96 3.16 0.74
C TYR A 111 -3.25 4.35 1.38
N LEU A 112 -3.72 4.73 2.57
CA LEU A 112 -3.14 5.79 3.37
C LEU A 112 -2.57 5.22 4.66
N ASP A 113 -1.25 5.27 4.75
CA ASP A 113 -0.48 4.87 5.92
C ASP A 113 -0.63 5.90 7.08
N TYR A 114 -0.31 5.50 8.30
CA TYR A 114 -0.07 6.39 9.43
C TYR A 114 0.97 7.48 9.08
N ASP A 115 2.03 7.16 8.34
CA ASP A 115 3.10 8.13 8.04
C ASP A 115 2.61 9.35 7.25
N ILE A 116 1.57 9.20 6.42
CA ILE A 116 0.96 10.29 5.65
C ILE A 116 -0.15 11.03 6.41
N SER A 117 -0.50 10.59 7.63
CA SER A 117 -1.62 11.12 8.41
C SER A 117 -1.55 12.63 8.66
N ARG A 118 -0.36 13.18 8.91
CA ARG A 118 -0.14 14.62 9.10
C ARG A 118 -0.44 15.43 7.84
N ALA A 119 -0.35 14.82 6.66
CA ALA A 119 -0.68 15.44 5.39
C ALA A 119 -2.16 15.26 4.98
N PHE A 120 -2.99 14.56 5.77
CA PHE A 120 -4.41 14.34 5.45
C PHE A 120 -5.20 15.62 5.19
N PRO A 121 -5.10 16.70 5.99
CA PRO A 121 -5.82 17.93 5.69
C PRO A 121 -5.45 18.51 4.32
N LEU A 122 -4.16 18.43 3.94
CA LEU A 122 -3.68 18.88 2.64
C LEU A 122 -4.17 17.96 1.52
N LEU A 123 -4.08 16.64 1.71
CA LEU A 123 -4.50 15.64 0.73
C LEU A 123 -5.98 15.79 0.41
N PHE A 124 -6.82 15.75 1.45
CA PHE A 124 -8.26 15.82 1.33
C PHE A 124 -8.74 17.18 0.85
N GLY A 125 -8.05 18.27 1.24
CA GLY A 125 -8.31 19.60 0.71
C GLY A 125 -7.88 19.78 -0.75
N SER A 126 -7.07 18.87 -1.29
CA SER A 126 -6.58 18.93 -2.68
C SER A 126 -7.35 18.06 -3.66
N PHE A 127 -8.23 17.17 -3.17
CA PHE A 127 -9.04 16.34 -4.04
C PHE A 127 -9.96 17.20 -4.91
N THR A 128 -9.90 16.95 -6.22
CA THR A 128 -10.84 17.52 -7.17
C THR A 128 -12.22 16.86 -7.03
N ASP A 129 -13.27 17.55 -7.47
CA ASP A 129 -14.63 16.98 -7.52
C ASP A 129 -14.68 15.66 -8.31
N SER A 130 -13.88 15.58 -9.39
CA SER A 130 -13.73 14.38 -10.20
C SER A 130 -13.11 13.23 -9.41
N GLU A 131 -12.05 13.47 -8.63
CA GLU A 131 -11.42 12.44 -7.79
C GLU A 131 -12.37 11.97 -6.69
N MET A 132 -13.08 12.89 -6.02
CA MET A 132 -14.06 12.54 -4.98
C MET A 132 -15.23 11.72 -5.53
N ALA A 133 -15.68 12.01 -6.75
CA ALA A 133 -16.78 11.28 -7.41
C ALA A 133 -16.35 9.91 -7.96
N LYS A 134 -15.07 9.75 -8.30
CA LYS A 134 -14.55 8.51 -8.91
C LYS A 134 -13.92 7.55 -7.91
N LEU A 135 -13.40 8.02 -6.76
CA LEU A 135 -12.74 7.17 -5.77
C LEU A 135 -13.69 6.13 -5.18
N ARG A 136 -13.46 4.85 -5.49
CA ARG A 136 -14.30 3.71 -5.07
C ARG A 136 -13.77 2.97 -3.84
N TYR A 137 -12.45 2.81 -3.74
CA TYR A 137 -11.82 1.97 -2.74
C TYR A 137 -10.76 2.76 -1.97
N LEU A 138 -10.97 2.92 -0.66
CA LEU A 138 -10.04 3.59 0.25
C LEU A 138 -9.66 2.63 1.37
N ALA A 139 -8.37 2.52 1.65
CA ALA A 139 -7.83 1.78 2.77
C ALA A 139 -7.01 2.69 3.68
N LEU A 140 -7.18 2.55 4.99
CA LEU A 140 -6.53 3.37 6.00
C LEU A 140 -5.79 2.47 6.97
N ASP A 141 -4.51 2.73 7.18
CA ASP A 141 -3.78 2.11 8.28
C ASP A 141 -4.24 2.70 9.60
N THR A 142 -4.63 1.82 10.53
CA THR A 142 -5.17 2.13 11.84
C THR A 142 -4.23 1.79 12.99
N THR A 143 -3.05 1.25 12.68
CA THR A 143 -2.14 0.70 13.69
C THR A 143 -1.72 1.72 14.75
N GLU A 144 -1.45 2.95 14.33
CA GLU A 144 -1.04 4.07 15.19
C GLU A 144 -2.11 5.18 15.26
N TRP A 145 -3.38 4.82 15.12
CA TRP A 145 -4.46 5.82 15.08
C TRP A 145 -4.60 6.64 16.36
N CYS A 146 -4.29 6.08 17.54
CA CYS A 146 -4.25 6.87 18.77
C CYS A 146 -3.26 8.04 18.67
N MET A 147 -2.12 7.84 18.01
CA MET A 147 -1.12 8.89 17.75
C MET A 147 -1.64 9.93 16.76
N VAL A 148 -2.31 9.51 15.68
CA VAL A 148 -2.92 10.43 14.71
C VAL A 148 -3.93 11.36 15.38
N LEU A 149 -4.76 10.81 16.27
CA LEU A 149 -5.80 11.57 16.98
C LEU A 149 -5.20 12.57 17.98
N TYR A 150 -4.07 12.21 18.59
CA TYR A 150 -3.28 13.12 19.43
C TYR A 150 -2.65 14.26 18.62
N ASP A 151 -2.01 13.93 17.50
CA ASP A 151 -1.26 14.88 16.66
C ASP A 151 -2.17 15.88 15.93
N GLN A 152 -3.44 15.52 15.68
CA GLN A 152 -4.36 16.33 14.88
C GLN A 152 -5.71 16.54 15.60
N PRO A 153 -5.77 17.48 16.58
CA PRO A 153 -7.00 17.77 17.31
C PRO A 153 -8.16 18.11 16.38
N GLY A 154 -9.28 17.40 16.55
CA GLY A 154 -10.49 17.57 15.73
C GLY A 154 -10.49 16.81 14.41
N PHE A 155 -9.45 16.02 14.11
CA PHE A 155 -9.48 15.09 12.96
C PHE A 155 -10.68 14.13 13.04
N GLU A 156 -11.00 13.59 14.22
CA GLU A 156 -12.19 12.73 14.44
C GLU A 156 -13.50 13.35 13.97
N GLN A 157 -13.62 14.68 14.03
CA GLN A 157 -14.84 15.38 13.64
C GLN A 157 -14.86 15.70 12.14
N LYS A 158 -13.69 15.96 11.56
CA LYS A 158 -13.52 16.31 10.14
C LYS A 158 -13.54 15.07 9.26
N PHE A 159 -12.93 13.98 9.70
CA PHE A 159 -12.73 12.77 8.93
C PHE A 159 -14.05 12.11 8.46
N PRO A 160 -15.08 11.92 9.32
CA PRO A 160 -16.37 11.42 8.85
C PRO A 160 -17.05 12.34 7.83
N ARG A 161 -16.83 13.66 7.90
CA ARG A 161 -17.37 14.60 6.90
C ARG A 161 -16.69 14.43 5.56
N PHE A 162 -15.37 14.21 5.57
CA PHE A 162 -14.61 13.91 4.37
C PHE A 162 -15.07 12.60 3.73
N ILE A 163 -15.19 11.52 4.50
CA ILE A 163 -15.68 10.24 3.97
C ILE A 163 -17.07 10.38 3.34
N LYS A 164 -17.96 11.18 3.95
CA LYS A 164 -19.27 11.50 3.37
C LYS A 164 -19.19 12.33 2.08
N ALA A 165 -18.12 13.10 1.88
CA ALA A 165 -17.89 13.87 0.66
C ALA A 165 -17.37 13.01 -0.50
N LEU A 166 -16.82 11.83 -0.21
CA LEU A 166 -16.44 10.83 -1.22
C LEU A 166 -17.70 10.13 -1.76
N GLN A 167 -18.44 10.84 -2.62
CA GLN A 167 -19.68 10.35 -3.23
C GLN A 167 -19.48 9.07 -4.03
N GLY A 168 -18.26 8.81 -4.48
CA GLY A 168 -17.92 7.60 -5.21
C GLY A 168 -17.64 6.38 -4.35
N LEU A 169 -17.45 6.53 -3.04
CA LEU A 169 -16.85 5.50 -2.20
C LEU A 169 -17.78 4.29 -2.03
N GLU A 170 -17.35 3.15 -2.54
CA GLU A 170 -18.06 1.86 -2.42
C GLU A 170 -17.58 1.10 -1.18
N GLU A 171 -16.26 1.08 -0.95
CA GLU A 171 -15.67 0.34 0.15
C GLU A 171 -14.60 1.14 0.88
N LEU A 172 -14.73 1.13 2.20
CA LEU A 172 -13.72 1.62 3.12
C LEU A 172 -13.12 0.45 3.90
N LEU A 173 -11.80 0.34 3.84
CA LEU A 173 -11.03 -0.71 4.47
C LEU A 173 -10.23 -0.13 5.64
N PHE A 174 -10.38 -0.71 6.81
CA PHE A 174 -9.50 -0.43 7.95
C PHE A 174 -8.42 -1.50 7.98
N SER A 175 -7.18 -1.08 7.78
CA SER A 175 -6.00 -1.93 7.79
C SER A 175 -5.32 -1.85 9.14
N PHE A 176 -4.91 -2.99 9.67
CA PHE A 176 -3.90 -3.04 10.73
C PHE A 176 -2.67 -3.71 10.15
N LYS A 177 -1.50 -3.12 10.34
CA LYS A 177 -0.29 -3.70 9.80
C LYS A 177 0.24 -4.77 10.73
N ALA A 178 0.44 -5.97 10.17
CA ALA A 178 0.93 -7.09 10.95
C ALA A 178 2.40 -6.94 11.35
N ASP A 179 3.14 -6.01 10.73
CA ASP A 179 4.56 -5.81 11.02
C ASP A 179 4.80 -5.36 12.47
N TYR A 180 3.88 -4.57 13.04
CA TYR A 180 3.85 -4.22 14.45
C TYR A 180 3.84 -5.43 15.38
N TRP A 181 3.18 -6.53 14.99
CA TRP A 181 3.15 -7.74 15.80
C TRP A 181 4.51 -8.46 15.84
N PHE A 182 5.41 -8.18 14.89
CA PHE A 182 6.76 -8.74 14.92
C PHE A 182 7.72 -7.90 15.76
N TYR A 183 7.52 -6.59 15.90
CA TYR A 183 8.31 -5.79 16.84
C TYR A 183 8.09 -6.26 18.29
N ASP A 184 6.85 -6.67 18.63
CA ASP A 184 6.53 -7.26 19.94
C ASP A 184 6.95 -8.73 20.10
N SER A 185 7.47 -9.38 19.06
CA SER A 185 7.76 -10.82 19.10
C SER A 185 9.03 -11.22 19.85
N GLU A 186 9.87 -10.25 20.24
CA GLU A 186 10.85 -10.47 21.31
C GLU A 186 10.15 -10.96 22.60
N MET A 187 8.87 -10.59 22.83
CA MET A 187 8.07 -11.07 23.96
C MET A 187 7.51 -12.49 23.80
N TRP A 188 7.49 -13.06 22.58
CA TRP A 188 6.82 -14.34 22.29
C TRP A 188 7.76 -15.44 21.76
N GLY A 189 9.07 -15.22 21.83
CA GLY A 189 10.09 -16.26 21.63
C GLY A 189 10.42 -16.60 20.16
N GLY A 190 10.10 -15.71 19.22
CA GLY A 190 10.50 -15.83 17.82
C GLY A 190 11.53 -14.75 17.46
N PHE A 191 12.67 -15.13 16.89
CA PHE A 191 13.63 -14.18 16.31
C PHE A 191 13.35 -14.04 14.81
N TRP A 192 13.18 -12.80 14.33
CA TRP A 192 12.95 -12.51 12.90
C TRP A 192 14.17 -11.82 12.29
N ASP A 193 14.50 -12.21 11.06
CA ASP A 193 15.57 -11.58 10.28
C ASP A 193 14.99 -10.46 9.41
N GLU A 194 14.98 -9.24 9.97
CA GLU A 194 14.47 -8.03 9.29
C GLU A 194 15.24 -7.70 8.01
N SER A 195 16.51 -8.11 7.89
CA SER A 195 17.34 -7.84 6.71
C SER A 195 16.83 -8.50 5.43
N LYS A 196 15.91 -9.47 5.55
CA LYS A 196 15.26 -10.18 4.45
C LYS A 196 13.90 -9.62 4.06
N ILE A 197 13.39 -8.62 4.78
CA ILE A 197 12.11 -7.98 4.48
C ILE A 197 12.34 -6.90 3.40
N LYS A 198 11.84 -7.15 2.20
CA LYS A 198 11.80 -6.22 1.05
C LYS A 198 10.41 -5.59 0.87
N TYR A 199 10.25 -4.32 1.19
CA TYR A 199 8.94 -3.68 1.14
C TYR A 199 8.58 -3.29 -0.31
N ASP A 200 8.06 -4.23 -1.10
CA ASP A 200 7.78 -3.97 -2.52
C ASP A 200 6.37 -3.39 -2.75
N HIS A 201 5.37 -3.83 -1.94
CA HIS A 201 3.98 -3.36 -1.97
C HIS A 201 3.16 -3.88 -0.79
N ILE A 202 2.05 -3.20 -0.47
CA ILE A 202 1.08 -3.62 0.55
C ILE A 202 0.05 -4.59 -0.03
N GLN A 203 -0.34 -5.55 0.78
CA GLN A 203 -1.46 -6.45 0.54
C GLN A 203 -2.45 -6.37 1.66
N LEU A 204 -3.73 -6.30 1.26
CA LEU A 204 -4.84 -6.29 2.17
C LEU A 204 -5.44 -7.70 2.16
N LEU A 205 -5.33 -8.40 3.27
CA LEU A 205 -5.86 -9.75 3.43
C LEU A 205 -7.19 -9.72 4.18
N GLU A 206 -8.15 -10.49 3.69
CA GLU A 206 -9.45 -10.63 4.34
C GLU A 206 -9.43 -11.61 5.53
N SER A 207 -8.43 -12.49 5.56
CA SER A 207 -8.24 -13.47 6.63
C SER A 207 -6.79 -13.49 7.09
N LEU A 208 -6.61 -13.89 8.35
CA LEU A 208 -5.30 -14.09 8.94
C LEU A 208 -4.61 -15.29 8.25
N PRO A 209 -3.40 -15.11 7.70
CA PRO A 209 -2.61 -16.23 7.20
C PRO A 209 -2.37 -17.27 8.29
N GLU A 210 -2.25 -18.55 7.90
CA GLU A 210 -1.96 -19.64 8.84
C GLU A 210 -0.70 -19.39 9.68
N VAL A 211 0.33 -18.75 9.10
CA VAL A 211 1.57 -18.39 9.81
C VAL A 211 1.35 -17.40 10.97
N LEU A 212 0.21 -16.70 10.99
CA LEU A 212 -0.18 -15.76 12.04
C LEU A 212 -1.30 -16.31 12.92
N SER A 213 -1.68 -17.58 12.79
CA SER A 213 -2.76 -18.21 13.57
C SER A 213 -2.54 -18.20 15.10
N TRP A 214 -1.31 -17.94 15.56
CA TRP A 214 -0.97 -17.80 16.97
C TRP A 214 -1.46 -16.48 17.60
N ILE A 215 -1.86 -15.51 16.78
CA ILE A 215 -2.44 -14.26 17.24
C ILE A 215 -3.87 -14.59 17.67
N ASP A 216 -4.07 -14.77 18.98
CA ASP A 216 -5.37 -15.04 19.59
C ASP A 216 -6.32 -13.92 19.17
N GLY A 217 -7.31 -14.23 18.34
CA GLY A 217 -8.18 -13.28 17.62
C GLY A 217 -9.14 -12.48 18.51
N LYS A 218 -8.75 -12.14 19.74
CA LYS A 218 -9.55 -11.36 20.70
C LYS A 218 -9.45 -9.84 20.47
N ASP A 219 -8.32 -9.37 19.93
CA ASP A 219 -8.09 -7.93 19.72
C ASP A 219 -8.36 -7.47 18.27
N TRP A 220 -8.38 -8.41 17.33
CA TRP A 220 -8.76 -8.18 15.94
C TRP A 220 -10.21 -8.61 15.69
N PRO A 221 -11.15 -7.76 15.22
CA PRO A 221 -11.06 -6.33 14.91
C PRO A 221 -11.69 -5.41 16.00
N SER A 222 -11.76 -5.87 17.25
CA SER A 222 -12.58 -5.25 18.31
C SER A 222 -12.13 -3.82 18.69
N MET A 223 -10.89 -3.44 18.39
CA MET A 223 -10.29 -2.16 18.81
C MET A 223 -10.84 -0.89 18.13
N LEU A 224 -11.57 -0.96 17.01
CA LEU A 224 -11.94 0.25 16.23
C LEU A 224 -13.42 0.65 16.23
N ASN A 225 -14.33 -0.25 16.62
CA ASN A 225 -15.76 0.06 16.63
C ASN A 225 -16.12 1.21 17.60
N SER A 226 -15.26 1.54 18.56
CA SER A 226 -15.44 2.65 19.50
C SER A 226 -15.14 4.02 18.90
N HIS A 227 -14.20 4.13 17.95
CA HIS A 227 -13.63 5.42 17.55
C HIS A 227 -14.43 6.14 16.45
N PHE A 228 -15.10 5.40 15.55
CA PHE A 228 -15.85 6.01 14.43
C PHE A 228 -17.28 5.49 14.28
N PRO A 229 -18.12 5.59 15.32
CA PRO A 229 -19.50 5.06 15.29
C PRO A 229 -20.41 5.74 14.25
N LYS A 230 -19.99 6.86 13.65
CA LYS A 230 -20.76 7.67 12.69
C LYS A 230 -20.30 7.52 11.24
N LEU A 231 -19.33 6.65 10.98
CA LEU A 231 -18.82 6.47 9.63
C LEU A 231 -19.77 5.57 8.84
N VAL A 232 -20.19 6.03 7.66
CA VAL A 232 -21.17 5.34 6.81
C VAL A 232 -20.60 5.30 5.39
N ALA A 233 -19.74 4.32 5.11
CA ALA A 233 -19.54 3.82 3.74
C ALA A 233 -20.51 2.66 3.47
N GLU A 234 -20.84 2.41 2.20
CA GLU A 234 -21.77 1.33 1.79
C GLU A 234 -21.29 -0.03 2.31
N LYS A 235 -19.98 -0.28 2.21
CA LYS A 235 -19.32 -1.43 2.79
C LYS A 235 -18.10 -1.01 3.60
N GLN A 236 -18.03 -1.49 4.84
CA GLN A 236 -16.89 -1.30 5.73
C GLN A 236 -16.41 -2.67 6.19
N ARG A 237 -15.11 -2.92 6.07
CA ARG A 237 -14.51 -4.15 6.59
C ARG A 237 -13.08 -3.94 7.03
N PHE A 238 -12.64 -4.81 7.92
CA PHE A 238 -11.29 -4.85 8.44
C PHE A 238 -10.45 -5.79 7.58
N VAL A 239 -9.24 -5.38 7.27
CA VAL A 239 -8.28 -6.14 6.46
C VAL A 239 -6.92 -6.13 7.14
N LEU A 240 -6.16 -7.20 7.00
CA LEU A 240 -4.79 -7.22 7.48
C LEU A 240 -3.87 -6.63 6.43
N GLY A 241 -3.13 -5.57 6.78
CA GLY A 241 -2.09 -5.00 5.94
C GLY A 241 -0.79 -5.78 6.09
N LEU A 242 -0.32 -6.40 5.00
CA LEU A 242 0.98 -7.05 4.91
C LEU A 242 1.81 -6.41 3.84
N ARG A 243 2.99 -5.87 4.19
CA ARG A 243 3.98 -5.55 3.16
C ARG A 243 4.63 -6.84 2.66
N LYS A 244 4.53 -7.10 1.37
CA LYS A 244 4.86 -8.40 0.77
C LYS A 244 6.37 -8.62 0.69
N SER A 245 6.94 -9.22 1.73
CA SER A 245 8.25 -9.90 1.71
C SER A 245 8.63 -10.53 3.04
N LEU A 246 7.64 -10.83 3.89
CA LEU A 246 7.91 -11.55 5.11
C LEU A 246 8.34 -12.99 4.75
N THR A 247 9.63 -13.17 4.48
CA THR A 247 10.27 -14.50 4.43
C THR A 247 10.56 -14.85 5.88
N ALA A 248 9.48 -15.04 6.63
CA ALA A 248 9.47 -15.34 8.04
C ALA A 248 10.03 -16.76 8.22
N VAL A 249 11.33 -16.87 8.51
CA VAL A 249 11.92 -18.13 8.94
C VAL A 249 11.87 -18.13 10.45
N ARG A 250 10.90 -18.84 11.03
CA ARG A 250 10.91 -19.15 12.45
C ARG A 250 12.19 -19.91 12.76
N TYR A 251 13.08 -19.33 13.55
CA TYR A 251 14.25 -20.01 14.07
C TYR A 251 13.96 -20.42 15.52
N ASP A 252 14.04 -21.72 15.79
CA ASP A 252 14.08 -22.19 17.18
C ASP A 252 15.51 -21.93 17.69
N PRO A 253 15.71 -21.03 18.68
CA PRO A 253 17.05 -20.77 19.18
C PRO A 253 17.65 -22.08 19.72
N PRO A 254 18.95 -22.35 19.48
CA PRO A 254 19.61 -23.49 20.10
C PRO A 254 19.45 -23.36 21.61
N LEU A 255 19.00 -24.44 22.25
CA LEU A 255 18.90 -24.60 23.71
C LEU A 255 20.24 -24.25 24.36
N SER A 256 20.45 -22.98 24.60
CA SER A 256 21.60 -22.44 25.32
C SER A 256 21.12 -22.30 26.75
N PRO A 257 21.74 -22.97 27.73
CA PRO A 257 21.37 -22.76 29.12
C PRO A 257 21.59 -21.29 29.45
N LEU A 258 20.53 -20.61 29.89
CA LEU A 258 20.62 -19.26 30.43
C LEU A 258 21.74 -19.23 31.48
N PRO A 259 22.68 -18.27 31.45
CA PRO A 259 23.59 -18.08 32.56
C PRO A 259 22.75 -17.77 33.80
N CYS A 260 22.81 -18.66 34.79
CA CYS A 260 22.30 -18.37 36.12
C CYS A 260 23.05 -17.14 36.62
N TYR A 261 22.36 -16.01 36.71
CA TYR A 261 22.85 -14.88 37.48
C TYR A 261 22.71 -15.25 38.95
N GLU A 262 23.86 -15.48 39.62
CA GLU A 262 23.99 -15.50 41.08
C GLU A 262 24.11 -14.08 41.63
#